data_AF-A0A1M7IP25-F1
#
_entry.id   AF-A0A1M7IP25-F1
#
_cell.length_a   1.000
_cell.length_b   1.000
_cell.length_c   1.000
_cell.angle_alpha   90.00
_cell.angle_beta   90.00
_cell.angle_gamma   90.00
#
_symmetry.space_group_name_H-M   'P 1'
#
loop_
_entity.id
_entity.type
_entity.pdbx_description
1 polymer ?
#
loop_
_entity_poly.entity_id
_entity_poly.type
_entity_poly.pdbx_seq_one_letter_code
_entity_poly.pdbx_strand_id
1 'polypeptide(L)'
;MDFEEEYKQNRTAMKRIKKEDTVIFIVFAVNMIMAIWLFIAFFMSFDKKILFSSIFGAAASVIGFLSAYRKDSALAIVSGVFLVAEMIGVFFFGFVTLLGFVLAGVFIVFAVRNFNNIKKYKWLEQQDGFPQFEPKLKEYDMNRVQRSIKDPYAIKMEERQRSSYGNMDEI
;
A
#
# COMPACT_ATOMS: atom_id res chain seq x y z
N MET A 1 -0.87 -25.03 13.18
CA MET A 1 -0.29 -23.97 12.32
C MET A 1 -0.24 -22.73 13.19
N ASP A 2 0.94 -22.16 13.39
CA ASP A 2 1.17 -21.19 14.45
C ASP A 2 0.61 -19.81 14.03
N PHE A 3 -0.65 -19.54 14.37
CA PHE A 3 -1.38 -18.33 13.96
C PHE A 3 -0.62 -17.04 14.30
N GLU A 4 0.18 -17.07 15.36
CA GLU A 4 1.01 -15.95 15.78
C GLU A 4 2.14 -15.64 14.77
N GLU A 5 2.73 -16.68 14.18
CA GLU A 5 3.75 -16.51 13.14
C GLU A 5 3.17 -15.90 11.87
N GLU A 6 2.00 -16.38 11.43
CA GLU A 6 1.29 -15.85 10.26
C GLU A 6 0.91 -14.37 10.46
N TYR A 7 0.37 -14.02 11.63
CA TYR A 7 0.03 -12.64 11.99
C TYR A 7 1.26 -11.74 12.03
N LYS A 8 2.39 -12.24 12.57
CA LYS A 8 3.65 -11.52 12.61
C LYS A 8 4.20 -11.27 11.20
N GLN A 9 4.08 -12.25 10.30
CA GLN A 9 4.47 -12.10 8.89
C GLN A 9 3.58 -11.06 8.18
N ASN A 10 2.27 -11.15 8.34
CA ASN A 10 1.30 -10.23 7.73
C ASN A 10 1.47 -8.78 8.23
N ARG A 11 1.70 -8.60 9.54
CA ARG A 11 2.02 -7.28 10.12
C ARG A 11 3.32 -6.70 9.55
N THR A 12 4.34 -7.53 9.38
CA THR A 12 5.62 -7.11 8.78
C THR A 12 5.43 -6.73 7.32
N ALA A 13 4.63 -7.49 6.56
CA ALA A 13 4.25 -7.17 5.20
C ALA A 13 3.51 -5.82 5.14
N MET A 14 2.53 -5.59 6.02
CA MET A 14 1.79 -4.33 6.09
C MET A 14 2.68 -3.12 6.40
N LYS A 15 3.66 -3.28 7.31
CA LYS A 15 4.68 -2.24 7.57
C LYS A 15 5.52 -1.94 6.34
N ARG A 16 5.90 -2.95 5.55
CA ARG A 16 6.64 -2.74 4.29
C ARG A 16 5.77 -2.00 3.28
N ILE A 17 4.50 -2.37 3.13
CA ILE A 17 3.56 -1.71 2.21
C ILE A 17 3.45 -0.21 2.52
N LYS A 18 3.29 0.15 3.80
CA LYS A 18 3.23 1.56 4.21
C LYS A 18 4.51 2.34 3.87
N LYS A 19 5.68 1.71 4.06
CA LYS A 19 6.97 2.31 3.67
C LYS A 19 7.06 2.49 2.16
N GLU A 20 6.66 1.47 1.40
CA GLU A 20 6.65 1.54 -0.06
C GLU A 20 5.69 2.62 -0.57
N ASP A 21 4.52 2.76 0.05
CA ASP A 21 3.58 3.84 -0.26
C ASP A 21 4.21 5.22 -0.07
N THR A 22 4.92 5.44 1.04
CA THR A 22 5.62 6.70 1.27
C THR A 22 6.65 6.98 0.17
N VAL A 23 7.43 5.97 -0.23
CA VAL A 23 8.42 6.13 -1.31
C VAL A 23 7.72 6.42 -2.64
N ILE A 24 6.65 5.71 -2.97
CA ILE A 24 5.86 5.92 -4.19
C ILE A 24 5.27 7.33 -4.21
N PHE A 25 4.75 7.81 -3.07
CA PHE A 25 4.24 9.18 -2.94
C PHE A 25 5.33 10.23 -3.18
N ILE A 26 6.53 10.03 -2.62
CA ILE A 26 7.67 10.93 -2.86
C ILE A 26 8.04 10.94 -4.35
N VAL A 27 8.06 9.79 -5.00
CA VAL A 27 8.39 9.67 -6.43
C VAL A 27 7.38 10.43 -7.29
N PHE A 28 6.08 10.27 -7.06
CA PHE A 28 5.06 11.05 -7.78
C PHE A 28 5.09 12.55 -7.43
N ALA A 29 5.51 12.93 -6.21
CA ALA A 29 5.71 14.34 -5.86
C ALA A 29 6.85 14.96 -6.67
N VAL A 30 7.97 14.24 -6.79
CA VAL A 30 9.11 14.67 -7.60
C VAL A 30 8.71 14.79 -9.07
N ASN A 31 7.93 13.83 -9.61
CA ASN A 31 7.43 13.92 -10.98
C ASN A 31 6.52 15.13 -11.19
N MET A 32 5.67 15.45 -10.21
CA MET A 32 4.82 16.64 -10.28
C MET A 32 5.64 17.93 -10.33
N ILE A 33 6.70 18.03 -9.52
CA ILE A 33 7.61 19.19 -9.55
C ILE A 33 8.28 19.31 -10.91
N MET A 34 8.74 18.21 -11.48
CA MET A 34 9.31 18.18 -12.84
C MET A 34 8.29 18.60 -13.89
N ALA A 35 7.05 18.13 -13.80
CA ALA A 35 5.97 18.50 -14.72
C ALA A 35 5.68 20.02 -14.66
N ILE A 36 5.68 20.62 -13.46
CA ILE A 36 5.54 22.07 -13.28
C ILE A 36 6.73 22.82 -13.89
N TRP A 37 7.96 22.32 -13.69
CA TRP A 37 9.15 22.91 -14.29
C TRP A 37 9.10 22.89 -15.82
N LEU A 38 8.67 21.76 -16.41
CA LEU A 38 8.46 21.64 -17.85
C LEU A 38 7.35 22.60 -18.33
N PHE A 39 6.29 22.80 -17.55
CA PHE A 39 5.25 23.77 -17.88
C PHE A 39 5.80 25.19 -17.97
N ILE A 40 6.67 25.59 -17.04
CA ILE A 40 7.35 26.90 -17.08
C ILE A 40 8.27 26.98 -18.31
N ALA A 41 9.04 25.93 -18.59
CA ALA A 41 9.92 25.87 -19.76
C ALA A 41 9.15 25.98 -21.09
N PHE A 42 7.90 25.50 -21.14
CA PHE A 42 7.02 25.71 -22.29
C PHE A 42 6.75 27.21 -22.53
N PHE A 43 6.49 28.02 -21.50
CA PHE A 43 6.26 29.47 -21.69
C PHE A 43 7.51 30.21 -22.21
N MET A 44 8.70 29.68 -21.95
CA MET A 44 9.96 30.27 -22.44
C MET A 44 10.29 29.87 -23.88
N SER A 45 9.93 28.65 -24.28
CA SER A 45 10.31 28.05 -25.57
C SER A 45 9.18 28.02 -26.60
N PHE A 46 7.92 28.10 -26.15
CA PHE A 46 6.71 27.80 -26.91
C PHE A 46 6.71 26.43 -27.62
N ASP A 47 7.54 25.49 -27.16
CA ASP A 47 7.60 24.15 -27.74
C ASP A 47 6.47 23.26 -27.22
N LYS A 48 5.54 22.91 -28.12
CA LYS A 48 4.39 22.04 -27.85
C LYS A 48 4.80 20.66 -27.30
N LYS A 49 6.01 20.20 -27.58
CA LYS A 49 6.57 18.93 -27.09
C LYS A 49 6.80 18.95 -25.57
N ILE A 50 7.26 20.08 -25.07
CA ILE A 50 7.48 20.31 -23.63
C ILE A 50 6.13 20.39 -22.92
N LEU A 51 5.16 21.07 -23.52
CA LEU A 51 3.79 21.13 -23.01
C LEU A 51 3.15 19.73 -22.93
N PHE A 52 3.32 18.91 -23.97
CA PHE A 52 2.84 17.53 -23.97
C PHE A 52 3.44 16.75 -22.78
N SER A 53 4.76 16.76 -22.63
CA SER A 53 5.43 16.05 -21.55
C SER A 53 4.97 16.52 -20.17
N SER A 54 4.81 17.83 -19.98
CA SER A 54 4.29 18.42 -18.75
C SER A 54 2.86 17.93 -18.40
N ILE A 55 1.95 17.93 -19.37
CA ILE A 55 0.55 17.49 -19.15
C ILE A 55 0.51 16.01 -18.77
N PHE A 56 1.25 15.16 -19.50
CA PHE A 56 1.27 13.73 -19.23
C PHE A 56 1.95 13.41 -17.89
N GLY A 57 3.06 14.07 -17.55
CA GLY A 57 3.73 13.91 -16.26
C GLY A 57 2.86 14.37 -15.09
N ALA A 58 2.13 15.49 -15.24
CA ALA A 58 1.19 15.95 -14.23
C ALA A 58 0.02 14.97 -14.05
N ALA A 59 -0.60 14.53 -15.15
CA ALA A 59 -1.70 13.56 -15.12
C ALA A 59 -1.27 12.24 -14.50
N ALA A 60 -0.11 11.72 -14.90
CA ALA A 60 0.47 10.50 -14.35
C ALA A 60 0.72 10.61 -12.85
N SER A 61 1.19 11.76 -12.39
CA SER A 61 1.43 12.04 -10.97
C SER A 61 0.13 12.07 -10.18
N VAL A 62 -0.87 12.86 -10.60
CA VAL A 62 -2.17 12.95 -9.89
C VAL A 62 -2.84 11.58 -9.79
N ILE A 63 -2.88 10.83 -10.89
CA ILE A 63 -3.50 9.51 -10.92
C ILE A 63 -2.67 8.50 -10.13
N GLY A 64 -1.34 8.64 -10.16
CA GLY A 64 -0.40 7.86 -9.35
C GLY A 64 -0.67 8.04 -7.85
N PHE A 65 -0.77 9.28 -7.38
CA PHE A 65 -1.20 9.61 -6.02
C PHE A 65 -2.53 8.96 -5.66
N LEU A 66 -3.53 9.13 -6.53
CA LEU A 66 -4.87 8.59 -6.28
C LEU A 66 -4.87 7.07 -6.23
N SER A 67 -4.08 6.40 -7.07
CA SER A 67 -3.93 4.95 -7.08
C SER A 67 -3.33 4.41 -5.78
N ALA A 68 -2.28 5.04 -5.28
CA ALA A 68 -1.61 4.65 -4.06
C ALA A 68 -2.48 4.93 -2.82
N TYR A 69 -3.24 6.02 -2.83
CA TYR A 69 -4.18 6.36 -1.76
C TYR A 69 -5.38 5.42 -1.70
N ARG A 70 -6.03 5.16 -2.85
CA ARG A 70 -7.24 4.31 -2.94
C ARG A 70 -6.94 2.83 -3.04
N LYS A 71 -5.68 2.44 -3.16
CA LYS A 71 -5.26 1.06 -3.45
C LYS A 71 -5.97 0.49 -4.69
N ASP A 72 -6.09 1.33 -5.72
CA ASP A 72 -6.78 0.98 -6.96
C ASP A 72 -5.78 0.62 -8.06
N SER A 73 -5.82 -0.65 -8.46
CA SER A 73 -4.99 -1.22 -9.51
C SER A 73 -5.30 -0.66 -10.90
N ALA A 74 -6.55 -0.27 -11.18
CA ALA A 74 -6.91 0.32 -12.47
C ALA A 74 -6.29 1.71 -12.61
N LEU A 75 -6.38 2.54 -11.56
CA LEU A 75 -5.73 3.84 -11.52
C LEU A 75 -4.20 3.72 -11.63
N ALA A 76 -3.60 2.70 -11.00
CA ALA A 76 -2.16 2.46 -11.11
C ALA A 76 -1.73 2.15 -12.55
N ILE A 77 -2.53 1.34 -13.27
CA ILE A 77 -2.29 1.05 -14.70
C ILE A 77 -2.41 2.33 -15.53
N VAL A 78 -3.47 3.12 -15.32
CA VAL A 78 -3.68 4.38 -16.05
C VAL A 78 -2.53 5.37 -15.81
N SER A 79 -2.07 5.51 -14.56
CA SER A 79 -0.88 6.31 -14.23
C SER A 79 0.36 5.81 -14.97
N GLY A 80 0.58 4.49 -15.01
CA GLY A 80 1.66 3.87 -15.76
C GLY A 80 1.60 4.14 -17.26
N VAL A 81 0.41 4.09 -17.86
CA VAL A 81 0.20 4.43 -19.29
C VAL A 81 0.57 5.89 -19.56
N PHE A 82 0.17 6.82 -18.69
CA PHE A 82 0.54 8.22 -18.84
C PHE A 82 2.04 8.47 -18.69
N LEU A 83 2.72 7.78 -17.75
CA LEU A 83 4.19 7.80 -17.66
C LEU A 83 4.85 7.30 -18.95
N VAL A 84 4.36 6.20 -19.52
CA VAL A 84 4.90 5.68 -20.79
C VAL A 84 4.68 6.67 -21.93
N ALA A 85 3.52 7.33 -22.00
CA ALA A 85 3.24 8.35 -23.01
C ALA A 85 4.14 9.59 -22.86
N GLU A 86 4.36 10.06 -21.63
CA GLU A 86 5.34 11.11 -21.30
C GLU A 86 6.73 10.70 -21.81
N MET A 87 7.14 9.46 -21.53
CA MET A 87 8.45 8.95 -21.92
C MET A 87 8.63 8.87 -23.43
N ILE A 88 7.63 8.38 -24.16
CA ILE A 88 7.63 8.39 -25.63
C ILE A 88 7.79 9.83 -26.13
N GLY A 89 7.09 10.79 -25.53
CA GLY A 89 7.27 12.21 -25.84
C GLY A 89 8.72 12.63 -25.67
N VAL A 90 9.29 12.48 -24.47
CA VAL A 90 10.68 12.87 -24.18
C VAL A 90 11.69 12.20 -25.13
N PHE A 91 11.47 10.94 -25.50
CA PHE A 91 12.33 10.18 -26.42
C PHE A 91 12.30 10.68 -27.87
N PHE A 92 11.11 10.83 -28.45
CA PHE A 92 10.98 11.23 -29.85
C PHE A 92 11.24 12.72 -30.07
N PHE A 93 11.27 13.51 -29.01
CA PHE A 93 11.41 14.96 -29.06
C PHE A 93 12.84 15.49 -28.87
N GLY A 94 13.84 14.60 -28.80
CA GLY A 94 15.25 14.99 -28.81
C GLY A 94 15.80 15.43 -27.46
N PHE A 95 15.03 15.29 -26.37
CA PHE A 95 15.47 15.51 -24.98
C PHE A 95 16.23 14.29 -24.40
N VAL A 96 16.75 13.43 -25.27
CA VAL A 96 17.39 12.16 -24.92
C VAL A 96 18.79 12.42 -24.38
N THR A 97 18.84 12.80 -23.11
CA THR A 97 20.06 12.77 -22.32
C THR A 97 20.13 11.45 -21.56
N LEU A 98 21.34 11.00 -21.20
CA LEU A 98 21.54 9.86 -20.30
C LEU A 98 20.68 9.98 -19.03
N LEU A 99 20.53 11.21 -18.54
CA LEU A 99 19.75 11.56 -17.37
C LEU A 99 18.24 11.28 -17.58
N GLY A 100 17.70 11.57 -18.76
CA GLY A 100 16.31 11.26 -19.12
C GLY A 100 16.01 9.75 -19.15
N PHE A 101 16.93 8.93 -19.67
CA PHE A 101 16.81 7.46 -19.62
C PHE A 101 16.80 6.91 -18.20
N VAL A 102 17.70 7.42 -17.34
CA VAL A 102 17.76 6.99 -15.94
C VAL A 102 16.46 7.35 -15.22
N LEU A 103 15.95 8.56 -15.43
CA LEU A 103 14.68 9.02 -14.87
C LEU A 103 13.50 8.15 -15.32
N ALA A 104 13.46 7.80 -16.61
CA ALA A 104 12.48 6.88 -17.18
C ALA A 104 12.48 5.52 -16.47
N GLY A 105 13.66 4.92 -16.36
CA GLY A 105 13.83 3.60 -15.76
C GLY A 105 13.40 3.61 -14.31
N VAL A 106 13.77 4.65 -13.56
CA VAL A 106 13.35 4.84 -12.16
C VAL A 106 11.82 4.89 -12.07
N PHE A 107 11.15 5.69 -12.90
CA PHE A 107 9.69 5.79 -12.88
C PHE A 107 8.97 4.49 -13.24
N ILE A 108 9.46 3.76 -14.26
CA ILE A 108 8.89 2.45 -14.63
C ILE A 108 9.01 1.47 -13.47
N VAL A 109 10.19 1.40 -12.83
CA VAL A 109 10.41 0.53 -11.66
C VAL A 109 9.42 0.88 -10.56
N PHE A 110 9.21 2.16 -10.27
CA PHE A 110 8.27 2.58 -9.23
C PHE A 110 6.79 2.36 -9.60
N ALA A 111 6.42 2.49 -10.87
CA ALA A 111 5.07 2.15 -11.34
C ALA A 111 4.76 0.67 -11.14
N VAL A 112 5.71 -0.22 -11.50
CA VAL A 112 5.58 -1.66 -11.26
C VAL A 112 5.53 -1.98 -9.76
N ARG A 113 6.38 -1.33 -8.96
CA ARG A 113 6.36 -1.49 -7.50
C ARG A 113 5.03 -1.05 -6.91
N ASN A 114 4.46 0.07 -7.36
CA ASN A 114 3.14 0.53 -6.91
C ASN A 114 2.05 -0.50 -7.22
N PHE A 115 2.02 -1.03 -8.45
CA PHE A 115 1.06 -2.07 -8.82
C PHE A 115 1.20 -3.33 -7.94
N ASN A 116 2.43 -3.80 -7.73
CA ASN A 116 2.70 -4.95 -6.87
C ASN A 116 2.32 -4.68 -5.40
N ASN A 117 2.58 -3.47 -4.91
CA ASN A 117 2.24 -3.06 -3.56
C ASN A 117 0.73 -3.06 -3.35
N ILE A 118 -0.04 -2.55 -4.32
CA ILE A 118 -1.52 -2.59 -4.31
C ILE A 118 -2.02 -4.03 -4.34
N LYS A 119 -1.47 -4.89 -5.21
CA LYS A 119 -1.85 -6.31 -5.26
C LYS A 119 -1.61 -7.00 -3.92
N LYS A 120 -0.47 -6.73 -3.29
CA LYS A 120 -0.11 -7.28 -1.99
C LYS A 120 -1.02 -6.74 -0.87
N TYR A 121 -1.39 -5.47 -0.92
CA TYR A 121 -2.35 -4.88 0.00
C TYR A 121 -3.72 -5.57 -0.10
N LYS A 122 -4.25 -5.74 -1.32
CA LYS A 122 -5.52 -6.45 -1.55
C LYS A 122 -5.47 -7.92 -1.11
N TRP A 123 -4.32 -8.57 -1.25
CA TRP A 123 -4.13 -9.93 -0.72
C TRP A 123 -4.17 -9.95 0.81
N LEU A 124 -3.55 -8.98 1.48
CA LEU A 124 -3.61 -8.84 2.95
C LEU A 124 -5.01 -8.49 3.45
N GLU A 125 -5.80 -7.74 2.68
CA GLU A 125 -7.18 -7.40 3.00
C GLU A 125 -8.08 -8.64 3.07
N GLN A 126 -7.72 -9.71 2.35
CA GLN A 126 -8.42 -11.00 2.39
C GLN A 126 -8.01 -11.89 3.58
N GLN A 127 -6.99 -11.48 4.35
CA GLN A 127 -6.48 -12.26 5.49
C GLN A 127 -7.18 -11.89 6.80
N ASP A 128 -7.32 -12.87 7.68
CA ASP A 128 -7.86 -12.68 9.02
C ASP A 128 -7.03 -11.68 9.84
N GLY A 129 -7.71 -10.79 10.57
CA GLY A 129 -7.08 -9.80 11.44
C GLY A 129 -6.59 -8.53 10.72
N PHE A 130 -6.80 -8.39 9.41
CA PHE A 130 -6.57 -7.12 8.72
C PHE A 130 -7.39 -5.98 9.35
N PRO A 131 -6.86 -4.75 9.49
CA PRO A 131 -5.53 -4.28 9.05
C PRO A 131 -4.42 -4.39 10.10
N GLN A 132 -4.74 -4.74 11.35
CA GLN A 132 -3.81 -4.62 12.48
C GLN A 132 -3.02 -5.91 12.75
N PHE A 133 -3.56 -7.07 12.36
CA PHE A 133 -3.01 -8.41 12.57
C PHE A 133 -2.63 -8.62 14.04
N GLU A 134 -3.60 -8.46 14.94
CA GLU A 134 -3.42 -8.64 16.38
C GLU A 134 -3.87 -10.03 16.84
N PRO A 135 -2.95 -10.89 17.35
CA PRO A 135 -3.29 -12.23 17.81
C PRO A 135 -4.29 -12.20 18.97
N LYS A 136 -4.09 -11.25 19.91
CA LYS A 136 -4.93 -11.09 21.10
C LYS A 136 -6.40 -10.77 20.78
N LEU A 137 -6.64 -10.06 19.69
CA LEU A 137 -8.00 -9.75 19.25
C LEU A 137 -8.72 -11.02 18.76
N LYS A 138 -8.02 -11.85 17.99
CA LYS A 138 -8.54 -13.13 17.51
C LYS A 138 -8.77 -14.13 18.65
N GLU A 139 -7.85 -14.18 19.62
CA GLU A 139 -8.05 -14.97 20.85
C GLU A 139 -9.29 -14.52 21.61
N TYR A 140 -9.53 -13.21 21.72
CA TYR A 140 -10.72 -12.68 22.37
C TYR A 140 -12.01 -13.10 21.63
N ASP A 141 -12.04 -12.99 20.30
CA ASP A 141 -13.20 -13.38 19.49
C ASP A 141 -13.46 -14.89 19.55
N MET A 142 -12.41 -15.72 19.50
CA MET A 142 -12.54 -17.17 19.69
C MET A 142 -13.10 -17.52 21.06
N ASN A 143 -12.61 -16.87 22.12
CA ASN A 143 -13.12 -17.06 23.47
C ASN A 143 -14.58 -16.62 23.60
N ARG A 144 -14.99 -15.54 22.92
CA ARG A 144 -16.38 -15.06 22.89
C ARG A 144 -17.30 -16.07 22.20
N VAL A 145 -16.90 -16.60 21.06
CA VAL A 145 -17.67 -17.64 20.34
C VAL A 145 -17.76 -18.91 21.17
N GLN A 146 -16.66 -19.37 21.76
CA GLN A 146 -16.67 -20.53 22.67
C GLN A 146 -17.59 -20.31 23.87
N ARG A 147 -17.61 -19.11 24.46
CA ARG A 147 -18.57 -18.76 25.53
C ARG A 147 -20.02 -18.77 25.05
N SER A 148 -20.29 -18.39 23.80
CA SER A 148 -21.65 -18.41 23.25
C SER A 148 -22.14 -19.81 22.88
N ILE A 149 -21.24 -20.75 22.62
CA ILE A 149 -21.54 -22.15 22.30
C ILE A 149 -21.60 -23.03 23.56
N LYS A 150 -20.81 -22.70 24.60
CA LYS A 150 -20.84 -23.41 25.87
C LYS A 150 -22.17 -23.17 26.58
N ASP A 151 -22.83 -24.26 26.94
CA ASP A 151 -24.04 -24.27 27.76
C ASP A 151 -23.80 -23.48 29.07
N PRO A 152 -24.67 -22.53 29.46
CA PRO A 152 -24.53 -21.72 30.67
C PRO A 152 -24.20 -22.52 31.94
N TYR A 153 -24.59 -23.80 31.99
CA TYR A 153 -24.27 -24.71 33.08
C TYR A 153 -22.79 -25.12 33.13
N ALA A 154 -22.15 -25.34 31.98
CA ALA A 154 -20.73 -25.72 31.92
C ALA A 154 -19.82 -24.57 32.35
N ILE A 155 -20.19 -23.33 32.00
CA ILE A 155 -19.47 -22.11 32.39
C ILE A 155 -19.53 -21.92 33.91
N LYS A 156 -20.72 -22.07 34.52
CA LYS A 156 -20.89 -21.98 35.98
C LYS A 156 -20.15 -23.09 36.75
N MET A 157 -20.01 -24.29 36.17
CA MET A 157 -19.20 -25.36 36.77
C MET A 157 -17.70 -25.05 36.72
N GLU A 158 -17.17 -24.55 35.59
CA GLU A 158 -15.77 -24.11 35.48
C GLU A 158 -15.44 -22.97 36.44
N GLU A 159 -16.34 -21.99 36.61
CA GLU A 159 -16.18 -20.90 37.57
C GLU A 159 -16.12 -21.42 39.02
N ARG A 160 -17.01 -22.34 39.39
CA ARG A 160 -17.01 -22.96 40.73
C ARG A 160 -15.76 -23.78 40.99
N GLN A 161 -15.27 -24.52 39.98
CA GLN A 161 -14.03 -25.28 40.11
C GLN A 161 -12.82 -24.34 40.28
N ARG A 162 -12.72 -23.28 39.47
CA ARG A 162 -11.64 -22.28 39.62
C ARG A 162 -11.67 -21.58 40.98
N SER A 163 -12.85 -21.22 41.50
CA SER A 163 -12.95 -20.63 42.85
C SER A 163 -12.63 -21.63 43.95
N SER A 164 -12.85 -22.93 43.73
CA SER A 164 -12.57 -23.96 44.74
C SER A 164 -11.08 -24.32 44.85
N TYR A 165 -10.31 -24.20 43.76
CA TYR A 165 -8.86 -24.42 43.80
C TYR A 165 -8.08 -23.26 44.45
N GLY A 166 -8.65 -22.05 44.51
CA GLY A 166 -8.00 -20.90 45.15
C GLY A 166 -8.13 -20.82 46.68
N ASN A 167 -8.91 -21.72 47.30
CA ASN A 167 -9.19 -21.71 48.75
C ASN A 167 -8.67 -22.96 49.49
N MET A 168 -7.83 -23.79 48.85
CA MET A 168 -7.26 -24.99 49.48
C MET A 168 -5.78 -24.88 49.87
N ASP A 169 -5.17 -23.68 49.78
CA ASP A 169 -3.76 -23.45 50.16
C ASP A 169 -3.59 -22.66 51.48
N GLU A 170 -4.67 -22.39 52.22
CA GLU A 170 -4.60 -21.79 53.57
C GLU A 170 -5.19 -22.73 54.62
N ILE A 171 -4.42 -23.75 55.02
CA ILE A 171 -4.47 -24.35 56.37
C ILE A 171 -3.04 -24.59 56.86
#